data_AF-A0A7J6UAZ4-F1
#
_entry.id   AF-A0A7J6UAZ4-F1
#
_cell.length_a   1.000
_cell.length_b   1.000
_cell.length_c   1.000
_cell.angle_alpha   90.00
_cell.angle_beta   90.00
_cell.angle_gamma   90.00
#
_symmetry.space_group_name_H-M   'P 1'
#
loop_
_entity.id
_entity.type
_entity.pdbx_description
1 polymer ?
#
loop_
_entity_poly.entity_id
_entity_poly.type
_entity_poly.pdbx_seq_one_letter_code
_entity_poly.pdbx_strand_id
1 'polypeptide(L)'
;MIYARELFSKKVVGYPLIGLWNVERKSANNAHRTPAVVICGRSNVGKSTLINELLYGRQFDQVKHRVRLSSHNITHAPVSNRAGRTRHISRFDLGDRLRLVDLPGYGFAEVGGS
;
A
#
# COMPACT_ATOMS: atom_id res chain seq x y z
N MET A 1 12.63 -10.30 18.21
CA MET A 1 13.11 -9.09 17.48
C MET A 1 13.81 -9.38 16.14
N ILE A 2 14.35 -10.58 15.88
CA ILE A 2 15.05 -10.90 14.61
C ILE A 2 14.08 -11.02 13.42
N TYR A 3 12.94 -11.70 13.61
CA TYR A 3 11.97 -11.97 12.53
C TYR A 3 11.39 -10.71 11.88
N ALA A 4 11.00 -9.71 12.67
CA ALA A 4 10.46 -8.46 12.13
C ALA A 4 11.51 -7.71 11.29
N ARG A 5 12.76 -7.61 11.77
CA ARG A 5 13.85 -6.98 11.02
C ARG A 5 14.12 -7.70 9.70
N GLU A 6 14.08 -9.04 9.69
CA GLU A 6 14.26 -9.83 8.47
C GLU A 6 13.10 -9.67 7.49
N LEU A 7 11.86 -9.60 7.99
CA LEU A 7 10.67 -9.47 7.16
C LEU A 7 10.60 -8.11 6.45
N PHE A 8 10.85 -7.03 7.21
CA PHE A 8 10.81 -5.65 6.69
C PHE A 8 12.10 -5.23 5.96
N SER A 9 13.16 -6.04 5.98
CA SER A 9 14.34 -5.79 5.13
C SER A 9 14.20 -6.33 3.71
N LYS A 10 13.18 -7.13 3.41
CA LYS A 10 12.94 -7.68 2.07
C LYS A 10 12.55 -6.58 1.09
N LYS A 11 12.87 -6.81 -0.18
CA LYS A 11 12.43 -5.92 -1.26
C LYS A 11 10.91 -5.90 -1.31
N VAL A 12 10.33 -4.73 -1.09
CA VAL A 12 8.89 -4.49 -1.20
C VAL A 12 8.51 -4.46 -2.67
N VAL A 13 7.52 -5.25 -3.05
CA VAL A 13 6.89 -5.20 -4.38
C VAL A 13 5.44 -4.76 -4.19
N GLY A 14 5.08 -3.61 -4.76
CA GLY A 14 3.73 -3.07 -4.65
C GLY A 14 2.96 -3.14 -5.96
N TYR A 15 1.65 -3.35 -5.82
CA TYR A 15 0.71 -3.56 -6.92
C TYR A 15 -0.45 -2.56 -6.79
N PRO A 16 -0.58 -1.58 -7.71
CA PRO A 16 -1.81 -0.82 -7.83
C PRO A 16 -2.94 -1.74 -8.29
N LEU A 17 -3.94 -1.94 -7.44
CA LEU A 17 -5.18 -2.58 -7.85
C LEU A 17 -6.19 -1.49 -8.19
N ILE A 18 -6.46 -1.35 -9.50
CA ILE A 18 -7.53 -0.51 -10.02
C ILE A 18 -8.78 -1.40 -10.13
N GLY A 19 -9.70 -1.29 -9.17
CA GLY A 19 -10.90 -2.13 -9.12
C GLY A 19 -10.64 -3.64 -9.01
N LEU A 20 -11.63 -4.46 -9.39
CA LEU A 20 -11.57 -5.93 -9.46
C LEU A 20 -10.56 -6.48 -10.50
N TRP A 21 -10.08 -5.62 -11.41
CA TRP A 21 -9.42 -6.05 -12.65
C TRP A 21 -7.94 -6.46 -12.52
N ASN A 22 -7.28 -6.13 -11.41
CA ASN A 22 -5.83 -6.42 -11.23
C ASN A 22 -5.53 -7.56 -10.24
N VAL A 23 -6.55 -8.17 -9.63
CA VAL A 23 -6.37 -9.26 -8.64
C VAL A 23 -5.78 -10.51 -9.29
N GLU A 24 -6.06 -10.75 -10.58
CA GLU A 24 -5.66 -11.98 -11.26
C GLU A 24 -4.19 -12.01 -11.73
N ARG A 25 -3.55 -10.87 -11.98
CA ARG A 25 -2.30 -10.83 -12.77
C ARG A 25 -1.03 -11.36 -12.08
N LYS A 26 -1.10 -11.83 -10.83
CA LYS A 26 -0.01 -12.64 -10.24
C LYS A 26 -0.45 -13.55 -9.09
N SER A 27 -1.75 -13.89 -9.04
CA SER A 27 -2.31 -14.76 -8.01
C SER A 27 -1.98 -16.25 -8.21
N ALA A 28 -1.31 -16.60 -9.32
CA ALA A 28 -1.17 -17.98 -9.77
C ALA A 28 -0.16 -18.83 -8.98
N ASN A 29 0.74 -18.25 -8.19
CA ASN A 29 1.66 -19.02 -7.32
C ASN A 29 1.53 -18.50 -5.87
N ASN A 30 0.89 -19.28 -4.98
CA ASN A 30 0.79 -19.07 -3.52
C ASN A 30 -0.06 -17.91 -2.97
N ALA A 31 -0.83 -17.17 -3.77
CA ALA A 31 -1.57 -16.01 -3.27
C ALA A 31 -2.59 -16.28 -2.16
N HIS A 32 -3.10 -17.52 -2.06
CA HIS A 32 -4.02 -17.97 -1.01
C HIS A 32 -3.35 -18.36 0.32
N ARG A 33 -2.02 -18.52 0.36
CA ARG A 33 -1.31 -18.98 1.58
C ARG A 33 -0.58 -17.86 2.33
N THR A 34 -0.22 -16.78 1.65
CA THR A 34 0.46 -15.64 2.30
C THR A 34 -0.54 -14.83 3.12
N PRO A 35 -0.34 -14.67 4.45
CA PRO A 35 -1.24 -13.88 5.28
C PRO A 35 -1.23 -12.41 4.85
N ALA A 36 -2.41 -11.78 4.93
CA ALA A 36 -2.59 -10.37 4.59
C ALA A 36 -3.12 -9.58 5.79
N VAL A 37 -2.51 -8.43 6.04
CA VAL A 37 -2.98 -7.44 7.01
C VAL A 37 -3.52 -6.24 6.24
N VAL A 38 -4.78 -5.92 6.51
CA VAL A 38 -5.53 -4.87 5.81
C VAL A 38 -5.67 -3.67 6.73
N ILE A 39 -5.32 -2.48 6.24
CA ILE A 39 -5.52 -1.22 6.96
C ILE A 39 -6.72 -0.49 6.35
N CYS A 40 -7.75 -0.26 7.17
CA CYS A 40 -8.98 0.41 6.80
C CYS A 40 -9.29 1.57 7.76
N GLY A 41 -10.11 2.52 7.33
CA GLY A 41 -10.38 3.74 8.11
C GLY A 41 -10.85 4.91 7.24
N ARG A 42 -11.26 6.01 7.88
CA ARG A 42 -11.74 7.20 7.17
C ARG A 42 -10.68 7.79 6.23
N SER A 43 -11.11 8.63 5.28
CA SER A 43 -10.19 9.48 4.52
C SER A 43 -9.31 10.32 5.45
N ASN A 44 -8.03 10.49 5.11
CA ASN A 44 -7.07 11.35 5.81
C ASN A 44 -6.73 11.00 7.28
N VAL A 45 -6.99 9.77 7.74
CA VAL A 45 -6.62 9.34 9.12
C VAL A 45 -5.21 8.77 9.26
N GLY A 46 -4.37 8.85 8.22
CA GLY A 46 -2.97 8.39 8.28
C GLY A 46 -2.71 6.92 7.95
N LYS A 47 -3.65 6.18 7.34
CA LYS A 47 -3.47 4.77 6.94
C LYS A 47 -2.24 4.54 6.07
N SER A 48 -2.14 5.31 4.98
CA SER A 48 -1.03 5.21 4.03
C SER A 48 0.29 5.64 4.67
N THR A 49 0.26 6.62 5.58
CA THR A 49 1.41 7.02 6.40
C THR A 49 1.89 5.87 7.27
N LEU A 50 0.99 5.20 7.98
CA LEU A 50 1.31 4.03 8.80
C LEU A 50 1.93 2.91 7.95
N ILE A 51 1.39 2.62 6.76
CA ILE A 51 1.98 1.61 5.86
C ILE A 51 3.39 2.01 5.46
N ASN A 52 3.61 3.26 5.09
CA ASN A 52 4.93 3.74 4.70
C ASN A 52 5.93 3.67 5.85
N GLU A 53 5.51 4.00 7.07
CA GLU A 53 6.34 3.86 8.28
C GLU A 53 6.66 2.40 8.60
N LEU A 54 5.72 1.48 8.39
CA LEU A 54 5.99 0.05 8.56
C LEU A 54 6.99 -0.47 7.51
N LEU A 55 6.85 -0.05 6.25
CA LEU A 55 7.70 -0.52 5.15
C LEU A 55 9.10 0.10 5.17
N TYR A 56 9.23 1.35 5.59
CA TYR A 56 10.46 2.14 5.42
C TYR A 56 10.99 2.78 6.71
N GLY A 57 10.23 2.71 7.80
CA GLY A 57 10.57 3.40 9.05
C GLY A 57 10.81 4.89 8.85
N ARG A 58 11.74 5.44 9.63
CA ARG A 58 12.17 6.85 9.55
C ARG A 58 12.87 7.22 8.23
N GLN A 59 13.17 6.25 7.38
CA GLN A 59 13.82 6.48 6.09
C GLN A 59 12.83 6.85 4.98
N PHE A 60 11.52 6.82 5.26
CA PHE A 60 10.50 7.09 4.25
C PHE A 60 10.74 8.41 3.50
N ASP A 61 11.10 9.48 4.21
CA ASP A 61 11.39 10.78 3.60
C ASP A 61 12.56 10.78 2.61
N GLN A 62 13.53 9.88 2.81
CA GLN A 62 14.69 9.73 1.92
C GLN A 62 14.36 8.86 0.71
N VAL A 63 13.45 7.89 0.86
CA VAL A 63 13.09 6.96 -0.22
C VAL A 63 11.90 7.45 -1.05
N LYS A 64 11.04 8.34 -0.54
CA LYS A 64 9.83 8.81 -1.25
C LYS A 64 10.11 9.37 -2.65
N HIS A 65 11.24 10.06 -2.83
CA HIS A 65 11.66 10.61 -4.12
C HIS A 65 12.30 9.58 -5.07
N ARG A 66 12.78 8.45 -4.54
CA ARG A 66 13.31 7.33 -5.33
C ARG A 66 12.21 6.38 -5.80
N VAL A 67 11.03 6.44 -5.15
CA VAL A 67 9.88 5.67 -5.56
C VAL A 67 9.15 6.37 -6.69
N ARG A 68 9.24 5.80 -7.89
CA ARG A 68 8.43 6.23 -9.03
C ARG A 68 7.03 5.66 -8.86
N LEU A 69 6.02 6.53 -8.87
CA LEU A 69 4.63 6.14 -9.13
C LEU A 69 4.51 5.84 -10.63
N SER A 70 4.98 4.67 -11.06
CA SER A 70 4.66 4.15 -12.38
C SER A 70 3.40 3.32 -12.27
N SER A 71 2.51 3.40 -13.27
CA SER A 71 1.27 2.59 -13.36
C SER A 71 1.50 1.08 -13.19
N HIS A 72 2.75 0.63 -13.30
CA HIS A 72 3.15 -0.78 -13.22
C HIS A 72 4.06 -1.11 -12.03
N ASN A 73 4.51 -0.12 -11.25
CA ASN A 73 5.45 -0.36 -10.16
C ASN A 73 5.26 0.70 -9.07
N ILE A 74 4.48 0.36 -8.06
CA ILE A 74 4.33 1.18 -6.85
C ILE A 74 5.18 0.54 -5.78
N THR A 75 6.01 1.30 -5.07
CA THR A 75 6.71 0.76 -3.91
C THR A 75 6.21 1.33 -2.59
N HIS A 76 5.57 2.51 -2.56
CA HIS A 76 4.97 3.10 -1.35
C HIS A 76 3.45 3.35 -1.45
N ALA A 77 2.76 3.49 -0.33
CA ALA A 77 1.35 3.85 -0.27
C ALA A 77 1.16 5.37 -0.50
N PRO A 78 0.38 5.79 -1.51
CA PRO A 78 0.22 7.20 -1.82
C PRO A 78 -0.46 7.95 -0.68
N VAL A 79 0.15 9.06 -0.24
CA VAL A 79 -0.37 9.92 0.83
C VAL A 79 -0.88 11.21 0.19
N SER A 80 -2.16 11.58 0.41
CA SER A 80 -2.70 12.84 -0.09
C SER A 80 -3.63 13.49 0.92
N ASN A 81 -3.52 14.81 1.08
CA ASN A 81 -4.39 15.59 1.97
C ASN A 81 -5.78 15.86 1.36
N ARG A 82 -5.98 15.61 0.05
CA ARG A 82 -7.28 15.76 -0.62
C ARG A 82 -8.09 14.48 -0.46
N ALA A 83 -9.29 14.60 0.08
CA ALA A 83 -10.17 13.47 0.30
C ALA A 83 -10.66 12.88 -1.03
N GLY A 84 -10.78 11.55 -1.13
CA GLY A 84 -11.28 10.87 -2.33
C GLY A 84 -10.26 10.58 -3.45
N ARG A 85 -8.95 10.84 -3.25
CA ARG A 85 -7.91 10.50 -4.25
C ARG A 85 -7.45 9.05 -4.20
N THR A 86 -7.48 8.40 -3.04
CA THR A 86 -7.16 6.96 -2.90
C THR A 86 -8.35 6.12 -3.38
N ARG A 87 -8.53 5.98 -4.70
CA ARG A 87 -9.53 5.10 -5.34
C ARG A 87 -8.99 3.70 -5.64
N HIS A 88 -7.75 3.43 -5.24
CA HIS A 88 -7.00 2.22 -5.58
C HIS A 88 -6.68 1.44 -4.32
N ILE A 89 -6.85 0.12 -4.38
CA ILE A 89 -6.35 -0.77 -3.34
C ILE A 89 -4.85 -0.93 -3.61
N SER A 90 -4.01 -0.63 -2.62
CA SER A 90 -2.56 -0.78 -2.76
C SER A 90 -2.09 -1.98 -1.97
N ARG A 91 -1.45 -2.93 -2.64
CA ARG A 91 -0.98 -4.19 -2.04
C ARG A 91 0.54 -4.23 -2.05
N PHE A 92 1.17 -4.52 -0.91
CA PHE A 92 2.61 -4.62 -0.74
C PHE A 92 2.99 -6.02 -0.27
N ASP A 93 3.75 -6.76 -1.07
CA ASP A 93 4.24 -8.10 -0.72
C ASP A 93 5.65 -8.00 -0.09
N LEU A 94 5.81 -8.60 1.09
CA LEU A 94 7.07 -8.68 1.84
C LEU A 94 7.66 -10.10 1.67
N GLY A 95 8.14 -10.37 0.45
CA GLY A 95 8.80 -11.64 0.11
C GLY A 95 7.95 -12.88 0.35
N ASP A 96 6.70 -12.87 -0.10
CA ASP A 96 5.71 -13.97 0.00
C ASP A 96 5.38 -14.46 1.43
N ARG A 97 5.89 -13.79 2.47
CA ARG A 97 5.66 -14.13 3.88
C ARG A 97 4.55 -13.32 4.54
N LEU A 98 4.37 -12.08 4.11
CA LEU A 98 3.33 -11.18 4.60
C LEU A 98 2.92 -10.21 3.50
N ARG A 99 1.65 -9.82 3.51
CA ARG A 99 1.11 -8.79 2.64
C ARG A 99 0.49 -7.67 3.45
N LEU A 100 0.83 -6.42 3.12
CA LEU A 100 0.16 -5.24 3.64
C LEU A 100 -0.78 -4.68 2.58
N VAL A 101 -1.99 -4.29 2.97
CA VAL A 101 -2.99 -3.76 2.04
C VAL A 101 -3.51 -2.42 2.56
N ASP A 102 -3.37 -1.38 1.75
CA ASP A 102 -4.02 -0.08 1.95
C ASP A 102 -5.37 -0.07 1.23
N LEU A 103 -6.45 0.13 1.97
CA LEU A 103 -7.77 0.33 1.38
C LEU A 103 -8.08 1.81 1.16
N PRO A 104 -8.88 2.13 0.13
CA PRO A 104 -9.52 3.42 0.00
C PRO A 104 -10.11 3.91 1.33
N GLY A 105 -9.84 5.17 1.67
CA GLY A 105 -10.49 5.79 2.82
C GLY A 105 -11.99 5.88 2.62
N TYR A 106 -12.78 5.51 3.63
CA TYR A 106 -14.22 5.72 3.60
C TYR A 106 -14.60 7.11 4.15
N GLY A 107 -15.75 7.63 3.74
CA GLY A 107 -16.24 8.93 4.20
C GLY A 107 -15.58 10.13 3.50
N PHE A 108 -16.44 11.09 3.14
CA PHE A 108 -16.20 12.35 2.42
C PHE A 108 -15.14 12.24 1.31
N ALA A 109 -15.59 11.92 0.10
CA ALA A 109 -14.96 12.56 -1.06
C ALA A 109 -15.45 14.01 -1.01
N GLU A 110 -14.53 14.97 -1.02
CA GLU A 110 -14.89 16.35 -1.32
C GLU A 110 -15.43 16.31 -2.75
N VAL A 111 -16.75 16.21 -2.88
CA VAL A 111 -17.43 16.44 -4.15
C VAL A 111 -17.15 17.91 -4.39
N GLY A 112 -16.23 18.21 -5.30
CA GLY A 112 -15.97 19.58 -5.73
C GLY A 112 -17.31 20.17 -6.15
N GLY A 113 -17.88 21.00 -5.29
CA GLY A 113 -19.06 21.78 -5.58
C GLY A 113 -18.62 23.00 -6.37
N SER A 114 -19.20 23.13 -7.57
CA SER A 114 -19.22 24.26 -8.52
C SER A 114 -17.87 24.79 -8.99
#